data_AF-A0A6A0HCK5-F1
#
_entry.id   AF-A0A6A0HCK5-F1
#
_cell.length_a   1.000
_cell.length_b   1.000
_cell.length_c   1.000
_cell.angle_alpha   90.00
_cell.angle_beta   90.00
_cell.angle_gamma   90.00
#
_symmetry.space_group_name_H-M   'P 1'
#
loop_
_entity.id
_entity.type
_entity.pdbx_description
1 polymer ?
#
loop_
_entity_poly.entity_id
_entity_poly.type
_entity_poly.pdbx_seq_one_letter_code
_entity_poly.pdbx_strand_id
1 'polypeptide(L)'
;MPKRKRYNIGKGGYVRPRGGQREPPVERPAIVNPLACRQEILAIAPSMQDAGVSQVEKAGKMVLLPIDFVLVEKILSSKLNCSECDSVCDVTVNVIHAEASISTKCQACDAKQDLYKAEHAKKIDGSVSPFTLRNLTLIYYSLMNSDGLAGCKRICAALSTDGFSNEAFSGHCAFLFSEMEKFFAMKQNEMISALKRTSSENGTYQEGDEFLDLDVSFDGTWMTRGHKSHIGIGCVIELETGFVLDFEVLSNFCQECFKKEKALSPEEFAC
;
A
#
# COMPACT_ATOMS: atom_id res chain seq x y z
N MET A 1 4.44 10.86 25.25
CA MET A 1 4.07 12.04 24.42
C MET A 1 5.33 12.71 23.94
N PRO A 2 5.66 12.71 22.63
CA PRO A 2 6.77 13.48 22.09
C PRO A 2 6.40 14.97 22.10
N LYS A 3 7.34 15.82 22.51
CA LYS A 3 7.15 17.28 22.59
C LYS A 3 6.92 17.85 21.18
N ARG A 4 5.73 18.39 20.92
CA ARG A 4 5.40 19.15 19.70
C ARG A 4 6.37 20.34 19.57
N LYS A 5 7.19 20.37 18.51
CA LYS A 5 7.86 21.61 18.10
C LYS A 5 6.79 22.54 17.53
N ARG A 6 6.55 23.66 18.21
CA ARG A 6 5.71 24.74 17.67
C ARG A 6 6.55 25.54 16.69
N TYR A 7 6.25 25.44 15.40
CA TYR A 7 6.76 26.41 14.41
C TYR A 7 5.90 27.67 14.50
N ASN A 8 6.55 28.80 14.77
CA ASN A 8 5.91 30.10 14.86
C ASN A 8 5.74 30.64 13.45
N ILE A 9 4.61 30.35 12.81
CA ILE A 9 4.29 30.90 11.49
C ILE A 9 3.96 32.38 11.72
N GLY A 10 4.90 33.26 11.36
CA GLY A 10 4.73 34.70 11.45
C GLY A 10 3.43 35.14 10.76
N LYS A 11 2.72 36.10 11.37
CA LYS A 11 1.51 36.72 10.81
C LYS A 11 1.87 37.56 9.57
N GLY A 12 2.15 36.91 8.45
CA GLY A 12 2.20 37.54 7.13
C GLY A 12 0.78 37.70 6.60
N GLY A 13 0.24 38.93 6.67
CA GLY A 13 -1.05 39.25 6.09
C GLY A 13 -1.04 39.05 4.57
N TYR A 14 -1.93 38.19 4.07
CA TYR A 14 -2.13 37.99 2.64
C TYR A 14 -2.83 39.23 2.05
N VAL A 15 -2.07 40.15 1.46
CA VAL A 15 -2.62 41.28 0.70
C VAL A 15 -2.80 40.82 -0.75
N ARG A 16 -4.05 40.68 -1.21
CA ARG A 16 -4.35 40.45 -2.63
C ARG A 16 -3.95 41.68 -3.45
N PRO A 17 -3.12 41.56 -4.50
CA PRO A 17 -2.97 42.63 -5.47
C PRO A 17 -4.29 42.78 -6.24
N ARG A 18 -4.90 43.97 -6.19
CA ARG A 18 -5.97 44.35 -7.13
C ARG A 18 -5.32 44.95 -8.37
N GLY A 19 -5.52 44.33 -9.53
CA GLY A 19 -5.34 45.01 -10.82
C GLY A 19 -4.34 44.42 -11.83
N GLY A 20 -4.16 43.09 -11.90
CA GLY A 20 -3.46 42.46 -13.03
C GLY A 20 -4.43 41.99 -14.11
N GLN A 21 -4.18 42.32 -15.37
CA GLN A 21 -4.92 41.77 -16.53
C GLN A 21 -4.85 40.24 -16.51
N ARG A 22 -5.98 39.57 -16.80
CA ARG A 22 -6.02 38.10 -16.92
C ARG A 22 -5.14 37.70 -18.09
N GLU A 23 -4.05 36.99 -17.82
CA GLU A 23 -3.32 36.27 -18.86
C GLU A 23 -4.25 35.23 -19.50
N PRO A 24 -4.16 35.02 -20.83
CA PRO A 24 -4.91 33.97 -21.50
C PRO A 24 -4.52 32.60 -20.94
N PRO A 25 -5.45 31.63 -20.90
CA PRO A 25 -5.18 30.32 -20.34
C PRO A 25 -4.06 29.65 -21.15
N VAL A 26 -2.98 29.28 -20.46
CA VAL A 26 -1.93 28.40 -21.02
C VAL A 26 -2.62 27.09 -21.43
N GLU A 27 -2.51 26.74 -22.71
CA GLU A 27 -2.97 25.45 -23.22
C GLU A 27 -2.28 24.34 -22.42
N ARG A 28 -3.08 23.60 -21.64
CA ARG A 28 -2.60 22.42 -20.93
C ARG A 28 -2.09 21.40 -21.97
N PRO A 29 -0.89 20.83 -21.80
CA PRO A 29 -0.50 19.68 -22.62
C PRO A 29 -1.57 18.61 -22.48
N ALA A 30 -1.98 18.04 -23.61
CA ALA A 30 -3.07 17.07 -23.68
C ALA A 30 -2.82 15.96 -22.66
N ILE A 31 -3.79 15.75 -21.78
CA ILE A 31 -3.83 14.60 -20.87
C ILE A 31 -3.77 13.37 -21.76
N VAL A 32 -2.67 12.62 -21.69
CA VAL A 32 -2.52 11.34 -22.39
C VAL A 32 -3.71 10.48 -21.97
N ASN A 33 -4.59 10.18 -22.93
CA ASN A 33 -5.80 9.41 -22.69
C ASN A 33 -5.40 8.03 -22.13
N PRO A 34 -5.82 7.66 -20.90
CA PRO A 34 -5.46 6.37 -20.30
C PRO A 34 -5.87 5.15 -21.14
N LEU A 35 -6.84 5.33 -22.05
CA LEU A 35 -7.26 4.29 -23.00
C LEU A 35 -6.23 4.02 -24.09
N ALA A 36 -5.42 5.01 -24.48
CA ALA A 36 -4.38 4.84 -25.51
C ALA A 36 -3.22 3.98 -24.99
N CYS A 37 -2.79 4.20 -23.73
CA CYS A 37 -1.76 3.39 -23.07
C CYS A 37 -2.17 1.92 -22.92
N ARG A 38 -3.47 1.65 -22.72
CA ARG A 38 -4.01 0.28 -22.63
C ARG A 38 -3.97 -0.46 -23.98
N GLN A 39 -4.12 0.25 -25.10
CA GLN A 39 -4.06 -0.35 -26.44
C GLN A 39 -2.63 -0.68 -26.85
N GLU A 40 -1.65 0.14 -26.46
CA GLU A 40 -0.23 -0.13 -26.73
C GLU A 40 0.30 -1.32 -25.92
N ILE A 41 -0.12 -1.50 -24.66
CA ILE A 41 0.26 -2.66 -23.84
C ILE A 41 -0.30 -3.98 -24.39
N LEU A 42 -1.51 -3.95 -24.96
CA LEU A 42 -2.13 -5.14 -25.59
C LEU A 42 -1.48 -5.50 -26.93
N ALA A 43 -0.86 -4.55 -27.62
CA ALA A 43 -0.19 -4.79 -28.90
C ALA A 43 1.16 -5.54 -28.75
N ILE A 44 1.74 -5.57 -27.55
CA ILE A 44 3.05 -6.21 -27.26
C ILE A 44 2.88 -7.70 -26.88
N ALA A 45 1.64 -8.17 -26.72
CA ALA A 45 1.33 -9.49 -26.17
C ALA A 45 1.27 -10.72 -27.12
N PRO A 46 1.85 -10.79 -28.34
CA PRO A 46 1.90 -12.05 -29.08
C PRO A 46 3.29 -12.69 -29.06
N SER A 47 3.59 -13.49 -28.02
CA SER A 47 4.65 -14.52 -28.13
C SER A 47 4.53 -15.71 -27.17
N MET A 48 3.33 -16.02 -26.65
CA MET A 48 3.11 -17.22 -25.85
C MET A 48 1.97 -18.05 -26.44
N GLN A 49 2.18 -18.52 -27.67
CA GLN A 49 1.47 -19.67 -28.19
C GLN A 49 2.28 -20.90 -27.81
N ASP A 50 1.82 -21.68 -26.84
CA ASP A 50 1.96 -23.13 -26.94
C ASP A 50 0.93 -23.89 -26.10
N ALA A 51 0.20 -24.73 -26.85
CA ALA A 51 -0.62 -25.89 -26.51
C ALA A 51 -1.27 -25.99 -25.12
N GLY A 52 -2.58 -25.67 -25.07
CA GLY A 52 -3.47 -26.16 -23.99
C GLY A 52 -4.80 -25.42 -23.84
N VAL A 53 -4.90 -24.19 -24.37
CA VAL A 53 -6.00 -23.25 -24.07
C VAL A 53 -7.17 -23.30 -25.07
N SER A 54 -7.06 -24.09 -26.16
CA SER A 54 -7.95 -24.00 -27.33
C SER A 54 -9.40 -24.49 -27.15
N GLN A 55 -9.81 -24.91 -25.95
CA GLN A 55 -11.17 -25.43 -25.72
C GLN A 55 -12.06 -24.52 -24.87
N VAL A 56 -11.55 -23.45 -24.24
CA VAL A 56 -12.33 -22.63 -23.28
C VAL A 56 -12.77 -21.26 -23.87
N GLU A 57 -12.30 -20.89 -25.05
CA GLU A 57 -12.52 -19.54 -25.62
C GLU A 57 -13.89 -19.30 -26.30
N LYS A 58 -14.74 -20.32 -26.46
CA LYS A 58 -16.05 -20.13 -27.10
C LYS A 58 -17.12 -19.65 -26.11
N ALA A 59 -16.93 -18.44 -25.57
CA ALA A 59 -17.99 -17.44 -25.27
C ALA A 59 -17.48 -16.41 -24.26
N GLY A 60 -16.72 -15.40 -24.71
CA GLY A 60 -16.75 -14.00 -24.23
C GLY A 60 -16.83 -13.68 -22.72
N LYS A 61 -16.52 -14.62 -21.84
CA LYS A 61 -16.45 -14.49 -20.40
C LYS A 61 -15.08 -15.01 -20.02
N MET A 62 -14.21 -14.10 -19.61
CA MET A 62 -13.02 -14.46 -18.85
C MET A 62 -13.53 -15.08 -17.55
N VAL A 63 -13.77 -16.39 -17.55
CA VAL A 63 -14.01 -17.14 -16.34
C VAL A 63 -12.65 -17.17 -15.66
N LEU A 64 -12.41 -16.22 -14.76
CA LEU A 64 -11.48 -16.44 -13.67
C LEU A 64 -12.01 -17.70 -12.98
N LEU A 65 -11.45 -18.86 -13.31
CA LEU A 65 -11.74 -20.06 -12.55
C LEU A 65 -11.14 -19.77 -11.16
N PRO A 66 -11.95 -19.63 -10.11
CA PRO A 66 -11.40 -19.57 -8.77
C PRO A 66 -10.54 -20.81 -8.57
N ILE A 67 -9.39 -20.66 -7.91
CA ILE A 67 -8.59 -21.81 -7.52
C ILE A 67 -9.45 -22.62 -6.55
N ASP A 68 -10.00 -23.73 -7.01
CA ASP A 68 -10.73 -24.66 -6.16
C ASP A 68 -9.70 -25.43 -5.33
N PHE A 69 -9.46 -24.94 -4.12
CA PHE A 69 -8.51 -25.56 -3.21
C PHE A 69 -8.89 -26.99 -2.82
N VAL A 70 -10.18 -27.37 -2.90
CA VAL A 70 -10.64 -28.76 -2.70
C VAL A 70 -10.20 -29.63 -3.88
N LEU A 71 -10.28 -29.10 -5.11
CA LEU A 71 -9.76 -29.80 -6.28
C LEU A 71 -8.24 -29.95 -6.21
N VAL A 72 -7.53 -28.90 -5.79
CA VAL A 72 -6.06 -28.93 -5.59
C VAL A 72 -5.69 -30.00 -4.56
N GLU A 73 -6.36 -30.04 -3.42
CA GLU A 73 -6.16 -31.05 -2.39
C GLU A 73 -6.36 -32.47 -2.94
N LYS A 74 -7.46 -32.73 -3.66
CA LYS A 74 -7.74 -34.04 -4.28
C LYS A 74 -6.68 -34.45 -5.29
N ILE A 75 -6.25 -33.52 -6.15
CA ILE A 75 -5.21 -33.80 -7.15
C ILE A 75 -3.90 -34.16 -6.44
N LEU A 76 -3.50 -33.37 -5.44
CA LEU A 76 -2.28 -33.59 -4.68
C LEU A 76 -2.32 -34.92 -3.92
N SER A 77 -3.41 -35.24 -3.22
CA SER A 77 -3.56 -36.51 -2.49
C SER A 77 -3.52 -37.74 -3.41
N SER A 78 -3.96 -37.61 -4.66
CA SER A 78 -3.88 -38.72 -5.63
C SER A 78 -2.48 -38.97 -6.19
N LYS A 79 -1.51 -38.08 -5.91
CA LYS A 79 -0.17 -38.08 -6.50
C LYS A 79 0.97 -38.09 -5.48
N LEU A 80 0.69 -37.81 -4.21
CA LEU A 80 1.69 -37.70 -3.16
C LEU A 80 1.72 -38.95 -2.28
N ASN A 81 2.87 -39.62 -2.29
CA ASN A 81 3.20 -40.69 -1.35
C ASN A 81 4.13 -40.17 -0.24
N CYS A 82 4.10 -40.85 0.90
CA CYS A 82 4.99 -40.56 2.02
C CYS A 82 6.45 -40.86 1.64
N SER A 83 7.34 -39.91 1.92
CA SER A 83 8.78 -40.09 1.67
C SER A 83 9.44 -41.17 2.52
N GLU A 84 8.83 -41.58 3.63
CA GLU A 84 9.40 -42.55 4.57
C GLU A 84 8.90 -43.99 4.33
N CYS A 85 7.63 -44.16 3.99
CA CYS A 85 6.99 -45.48 3.89
C CYS A 85 6.15 -45.69 2.62
N ASP A 86 6.21 -44.76 1.66
CA ASP A 86 5.53 -44.79 0.36
C ASP A 86 3.99 -44.96 0.41
N SER A 87 3.40 -44.84 1.61
CA SER A 87 1.96 -44.91 1.82
C SER A 87 1.26 -43.60 1.44
N VAL A 88 -0.06 -43.66 1.25
CA VAL A 88 -0.88 -42.49 0.91
C VAL A 88 -0.80 -41.41 2.00
N CYS A 89 -0.72 -40.16 1.56
CA CYS A 89 -0.75 -38.98 2.42
C CYS A 89 -2.07 -38.24 2.29
N ASP A 90 -2.66 -37.88 3.44
CA ASP A 90 -3.68 -36.84 3.50
C ASP A 90 -2.98 -35.50 3.24
N VAL A 91 -3.51 -34.73 2.30
CA VAL A 91 -3.03 -33.37 2.01
C VAL A 91 -3.92 -32.39 2.73
N THR A 92 -3.34 -31.37 3.33
CA THR A 92 -4.07 -30.25 3.91
C THR A 92 -3.61 -28.97 3.26
N VAL A 93 -4.55 -28.27 2.61
CA VAL A 93 -4.32 -26.94 2.07
C VAL A 93 -4.97 -25.94 3.02
N ASN A 94 -4.16 -25.15 3.73
CA ASN A 94 -4.64 -24.08 4.60
C ASN A 94 -4.52 -22.76 3.86
N VAL A 95 -5.61 -21.99 3.81
CA VAL A 95 -5.63 -20.70 3.13
C VAL A 95 -6.11 -19.63 4.10
N ILE A 96 -5.26 -18.64 4.35
CA ILE A 96 -5.56 -17.48 5.18
C ILE A 96 -5.49 -16.25 4.29
N HIS A 97 -6.65 -15.74 3.91
CA HIS A 97 -6.81 -14.61 3.01
C HIS A 97 -6.18 -14.87 1.63
N ALA A 98 -5.07 -14.23 1.29
CA ALA A 98 -4.36 -14.46 0.02
C ALA A 98 -3.15 -15.39 0.18
N GLU A 99 -2.89 -15.89 1.39
CA GLU A 99 -1.76 -16.77 1.68
C GLU A 99 -2.22 -18.22 1.78
N ALA A 100 -1.47 -19.13 1.16
CA ALA A 100 -1.74 -20.56 1.22
C ALA A 100 -0.53 -21.31 1.79
N SER A 101 -0.77 -22.35 2.56
CA SER A 101 0.21 -23.35 2.96
C SER A 101 -0.30 -24.75 2.67
N ILE A 102 0.62 -25.64 2.33
CA ILE A 102 0.32 -27.03 1.96
C ILE A 102 1.16 -27.94 2.85
N SER A 103 0.50 -28.82 3.57
CA SER A 103 1.15 -29.85 4.37
C SER A 103 0.53 -31.22 4.10
N THR A 104 1.23 -32.26 4.49
CA THR A 104 0.79 -33.64 4.34
C THR A 104 0.92 -34.39 5.65
N LYS A 105 0.02 -35.33 5.89
CA LYS A 105 0.09 -36.31 6.97
C LYS A 105 -0.01 -37.72 6.37
N CYS A 106 0.98 -38.57 6.62
CA CYS A 106 0.93 -39.95 6.18
C CYS A 106 -0.13 -40.74 6.97
N GLN A 107 -0.95 -41.53 6.27
CA GLN A 107 -1.98 -42.34 6.92
C GLN A 107 -1.41 -43.56 7.69
N ALA A 108 -0.20 -44.02 7.35
CA ALA A 108 0.40 -45.24 7.91
C ALA A 108 1.36 -44.96 9.08
N CYS A 109 2.32 -44.05 8.89
CA CYS A 109 3.33 -43.74 9.90
C CYS A 109 3.11 -42.41 10.63
N ASP A 110 2.04 -41.68 10.30
CA ASP A 110 1.70 -40.37 10.88
C ASP A 110 2.75 -39.26 10.65
N ALA A 111 3.76 -39.50 9.80
CA ALA A 111 4.76 -38.51 9.43
C ALA A 111 4.10 -37.27 8.82
N LYS A 112 4.52 -36.09 9.29
CA LYS A 112 4.05 -34.79 8.81
C LYS A 112 5.13 -34.10 8.00
N GLN A 113 4.74 -33.52 6.88
CA GLN A 113 5.65 -32.74 6.05
C GLN A 113 4.96 -31.47 5.56
N ASP A 114 5.66 -30.35 5.66
CA ASP A 114 5.23 -29.12 5.00
C ASP A 114 5.78 -29.11 3.58
N LEU A 115 4.90 -29.17 2.58
CA LEU A 115 5.28 -29.06 1.16
C LEU A 115 5.45 -27.60 0.75
N TYR A 116 4.64 -26.72 1.32
CA TYR A 116 4.68 -25.30 1.07
C TYR A 116 4.35 -24.52 2.35
N LYS A 117 5.29 -23.70 2.80
CA LYS A 117 5.08 -22.82 3.96
C LYS A 117 4.83 -21.40 3.49
N ALA A 118 3.91 -20.73 4.18
CA ALA A 118 3.70 -19.30 4.01
C ALA A 118 5.00 -18.55 4.30
N GLU A 119 5.41 -17.69 3.37
CA GLU A 119 6.58 -16.85 3.57
C GLU A 119 6.19 -15.62 4.39
N HIS A 120 6.94 -15.34 5.45
CA HIS A 120 6.79 -14.13 6.24
C HIS A 120 7.55 -12.98 5.59
N ALA A 121 6.94 -11.79 5.59
CA ALA A 121 7.62 -10.58 5.14
C ALA A 121 8.86 -10.30 6.01
N LYS A 122 9.79 -9.51 5.51
CA LYS A 122 10.90 -8.99 6.30
C LYS A 122 10.61 -7.57 6.75
N LYS A 123 11.02 -7.25 7.97
CA LYS A 123 11.10 -5.88 8.47
C LYS A 123 12.29 -5.15 7.84
N ILE A 124 12.32 -3.84 7.99
CA ILE A 124 13.41 -3.00 7.51
C ILE A 124 14.76 -3.37 8.15
N ASP A 125 14.76 -3.83 9.40
CA ASP A 125 15.95 -4.33 10.10
C ASP A 125 16.40 -5.74 9.64
N GLY A 126 15.69 -6.35 8.68
CA GLY A 126 15.93 -7.69 8.16
C GLY A 126 15.31 -8.81 8.99
N SER A 127 14.75 -8.53 10.17
CA SER A 127 14.07 -9.53 10.99
C SER A 127 12.73 -9.97 10.39
N VAL A 128 12.28 -11.15 10.78
CA VAL A 128 11.02 -11.74 10.28
C VAL A 128 9.81 -10.96 10.81
N SER A 129 8.86 -10.67 9.93
CA SER A 129 7.57 -10.04 10.25
C SER A 129 6.57 -11.06 10.81
N PRO A 130 5.66 -10.65 11.71
CA PRO A 130 4.52 -11.50 12.08
C PRO A 130 3.52 -11.72 10.92
N PHE A 131 3.60 -10.92 9.85
CA PHE A 131 2.70 -11.00 8.70
C PHE A 131 3.34 -11.72 7.51
N THR A 132 2.51 -12.46 6.78
CA THR A 132 2.91 -13.15 5.55
C THR A 132 3.06 -12.16 4.40
N LEU A 133 4.00 -12.44 3.50
CA LEU A 133 4.36 -11.55 2.41
C LEU A 133 3.15 -11.24 1.52
N ARG A 134 2.39 -12.26 1.07
CA ARG A 134 1.25 -12.03 0.18
C ARG A 134 0.12 -11.23 0.84
N ASN A 135 -0.20 -11.51 2.10
CA ASN A 135 -1.25 -10.75 2.79
C ASN A 135 -0.84 -9.30 3.00
N LEU A 136 0.42 -9.06 3.34
CA LEU A 136 0.96 -7.71 3.46
C LEU A 136 0.97 -6.97 2.11
N THR A 137 1.37 -7.65 1.04
CA THR A 137 1.38 -7.12 -0.33
C THR A 137 -0.03 -6.79 -0.83
N LEU A 138 -1.02 -7.66 -0.56
CA LEU A 138 -2.42 -7.41 -0.91
C LEU A 138 -2.95 -6.14 -0.22
N ILE A 139 -2.63 -5.94 1.06
CA ILE A 139 -3.01 -4.73 1.79
C ILE A 139 -2.29 -3.51 1.25
N TYR A 140 -0.98 -3.59 1.00
CA TYR A 140 -0.22 -2.50 0.40
C TYR A 140 -0.86 -2.05 -0.91
N TYR A 141 -1.15 -2.98 -1.83
CA TYR A 141 -1.78 -2.63 -3.10
C TYR A 141 -3.20 -2.09 -2.93
N SER A 142 -3.99 -2.58 -1.98
CA SER A 142 -5.32 -2.03 -1.75
C SER A 142 -5.27 -0.59 -1.24
N LEU A 143 -4.26 -0.23 -0.43
CA LEU A 143 -4.02 1.14 -0.01
C LEU A 143 -3.58 2.02 -1.17
N MET A 144 -2.62 1.57 -1.98
CA MET A 144 -2.12 2.33 -3.15
C MET A 144 -3.21 2.60 -4.19
N ASN A 145 -4.17 1.68 -4.34
CA ASN A 145 -5.30 1.84 -5.25
C ASN A 145 -6.51 2.56 -4.61
N SER A 146 -6.39 3.08 -3.38
CA SER A 146 -7.48 3.74 -2.64
C SER A 146 -8.71 2.84 -2.42
N ASP A 147 -8.50 1.53 -2.41
CA ASP A 147 -9.54 0.51 -2.28
C ASP A 147 -9.70 0.00 -0.82
N GLY A 148 -8.60 0.05 -0.07
CA GLY A 148 -8.52 -0.37 1.34
C GLY A 148 -9.11 -1.76 1.61
N LEU A 149 -9.76 -1.91 2.77
CA LEU A 149 -10.35 -3.18 3.19
C LEU A 149 -11.39 -3.73 2.19
N ALA A 150 -12.15 -2.85 1.55
CA ALA A 150 -13.15 -3.28 0.56
C ALA A 150 -12.48 -3.96 -0.64
N GLY A 151 -11.36 -3.43 -1.11
CA GLY A 151 -10.55 -4.08 -2.16
C GLY A 151 -10.02 -5.44 -1.74
N CYS A 152 -9.43 -5.53 -0.54
CA CYS A 152 -8.93 -6.80 -0.02
C CYS A 152 -10.05 -7.86 0.03
N LYS A 153 -11.24 -7.50 0.52
CA LYS A 153 -12.39 -8.41 0.58
C LYS A 153 -12.87 -8.85 -0.81
N ARG A 154 -12.88 -7.95 -1.81
CA ARG A 154 -13.23 -8.32 -3.19
C ARG A 154 -12.24 -9.32 -3.79
N ILE A 155 -10.95 -9.12 -3.53
CA ILE A 155 -9.90 -10.02 -4.01
C ILE A 155 -10.01 -11.38 -3.30
N CYS A 156 -10.16 -11.43 -1.98
CA CYS A 156 -10.40 -12.69 -1.26
C CYS A 156 -11.64 -13.41 -1.81
N ALA A 157 -12.74 -12.69 -2.05
CA ALA A 157 -13.94 -13.27 -2.64
C ALA A 157 -13.69 -13.84 -4.04
N ALA A 158 -12.90 -13.16 -4.88
CA ALA A 158 -12.50 -13.67 -6.20
C ALA A 158 -11.62 -14.92 -6.11
N LEU A 159 -10.82 -15.04 -5.05
CA LEU A 159 -10.00 -16.21 -4.76
C LEU A 159 -10.78 -17.31 -4.01
N SER A 160 -12.06 -17.10 -3.69
CA SER A 160 -12.87 -17.99 -2.84
C SER A 160 -12.25 -18.23 -1.46
N THR A 161 -11.65 -17.20 -0.86
CA THR A 161 -11.01 -17.25 0.46
C THR A 161 -11.67 -16.29 1.45
N ASP A 162 -11.38 -16.49 2.73
CA ASP A 162 -11.87 -15.62 3.79
C ASP A 162 -11.25 -14.23 3.70
N GLY A 163 -12.11 -13.21 3.74
CA GLY A 163 -11.69 -11.81 3.78
C GLY A 163 -11.06 -11.41 5.11
N PHE A 164 -10.32 -10.30 5.09
CA PHE A 164 -9.76 -9.70 6.31
C PHE A 164 -10.88 -9.18 7.23
N SER A 165 -10.71 -9.37 8.54
CA SER A 165 -11.48 -8.60 9.53
C SER A 165 -11.00 -7.15 9.59
N ASN A 166 -11.76 -6.27 10.25
CA ASN A 166 -11.33 -4.88 10.45
C ASN A 166 -10.05 -4.81 11.29
N GLU A 167 -9.97 -5.66 12.31
CA GLU A 167 -8.85 -5.75 13.25
C GLU A 167 -7.60 -6.26 12.54
N ALA A 168 -7.73 -7.34 11.74
CA ALA A 168 -6.64 -7.88 10.95
C ALA A 168 -6.10 -6.83 9.97
N PHE A 169 -6.98 -6.20 9.19
CA PHE A 169 -6.59 -5.16 8.24
C PHE A 169 -5.90 -3.98 8.92
N SER A 170 -6.46 -3.49 10.03
CA SER A 170 -5.89 -2.37 10.79
C SER A 170 -4.52 -2.72 11.38
N GLY A 171 -4.35 -3.95 11.88
CA GLY A 171 -3.06 -4.43 12.39
C GLY A 171 -1.97 -4.48 11.32
N HIS A 172 -2.30 -4.94 10.12
CA HIS A 172 -1.37 -4.92 8.99
C HIS A 172 -1.04 -3.49 8.54
N CYS A 173 -2.04 -2.60 8.48
CA CYS A 173 -1.82 -1.19 8.15
C CYS A 173 -0.90 -0.50 9.16
N ALA A 174 -1.10 -0.74 10.46
CA ALA A 174 -0.25 -0.19 11.51
C ALA A 174 1.19 -0.69 11.40
N PHE A 175 1.39 -1.97 11.07
CA PHE A 175 2.71 -2.53 10.80
C PHE A 175 3.35 -1.91 9.56
N LEU A 176 2.64 -1.83 8.43
CA LEU A 176 3.14 -1.18 7.22
C LEU A 176 3.58 0.26 7.50
N PHE A 177 2.73 1.02 8.21
CA PHE A 177 3.03 2.39 8.56
C PHE A 177 4.30 2.50 9.42
N SER A 178 4.43 1.67 10.46
CA SER A 178 5.63 1.65 11.31
C SER A 178 6.90 1.30 10.54
N GLU A 179 6.84 0.35 9.60
CA GLU A 179 8.00 0.00 8.77
C GLU A 179 8.31 1.12 7.75
N MET A 180 7.30 1.77 7.17
CA MET A 180 7.50 2.92 6.29
C MET A 180 8.10 4.12 7.00
N GLU A 181 7.73 4.41 8.25
CA GLU A 181 8.34 5.47 9.06
C GLU A 181 9.84 5.22 9.28
N LYS A 182 10.22 3.97 9.60
CA LYS A 182 11.63 3.58 9.75
C LYS A 182 12.39 3.73 8.43
N PHE A 183 11.80 3.26 7.35
CA PHE A 183 12.37 3.39 6.01
C PHE A 183 12.57 4.86 5.63
N PHE A 184 11.57 5.71 5.88
CA PHE A 184 11.66 7.15 5.63
C PHE A 184 12.79 7.80 6.43
N ALA A 185 12.88 7.51 7.74
CA ALA A 185 13.96 8.01 8.59
C ALA A 185 15.35 7.56 8.11
N MET A 186 15.49 6.31 7.64
CA MET A 186 16.75 5.82 7.06
C MET A 186 17.10 6.55 5.75
N LYS A 187 16.10 6.73 4.87
CA LYS A 187 16.29 7.38 3.57
C LYS A 187 16.48 8.88 3.66
N GLN A 188 16.09 9.52 4.76
CA GLN A 188 16.26 10.96 4.96
C GLN A 188 17.74 11.38 4.85
N ASN A 189 18.69 10.58 5.36
CA ASN A 189 20.12 10.89 5.24
C ASN A 189 20.63 10.78 3.79
N GLU A 190 20.17 9.76 3.07
CA GLU A 190 20.48 9.59 1.64
C GLU A 190 19.90 10.75 0.82
N MET A 191 18.66 11.16 1.11
CA MET A 191 17.99 12.30 0.51
C MET A 191 18.76 13.60 0.77
N ILE A 192 19.14 13.89 2.02
CA ILE A 192 19.92 15.08 2.36
C ILE A 192 21.25 15.09 1.59
N SER A 193 21.93 13.95 1.50
CA SER A 193 23.19 13.83 0.76
C SER A 193 23.01 14.10 -0.74
N ALA A 194 21.93 13.58 -1.32
CA ALA A 194 21.58 13.82 -2.72
C ALA A 194 21.24 15.30 -2.96
N LEU A 195 20.45 15.93 -2.08
CA LEU A 195 20.10 17.35 -2.18
C LEU A 195 21.31 18.27 -2.09
N LYS A 196 22.23 18.00 -1.15
CA LYS A 196 23.50 18.74 -1.03
C LYS A 196 24.32 18.65 -2.30
N ARG A 197 24.38 17.45 -2.90
CA ARG A 197 25.09 17.23 -4.16
C ARG A 197 24.50 18.07 -5.29
N THR A 198 23.18 17.96 -5.52
CA THR A 198 22.49 18.72 -6.57
C THR A 198 22.66 20.23 -6.36
N SER A 199 22.53 20.70 -5.12
CA SER A 199 22.67 22.12 -4.79
C SER A 199 24.11 22.63 -4.97
N SER A 200 25.13 21.80 -4.68
CA SER A 200 26.52 22.14 -5.02
C SER A 200 26.78 22.17 -6.52
N GLU A 201 26.21 21.23 -7.28
CA GLU A 201 26.31 21.22 -8.75
C GLU A 201 25.66 22.46 -9.37
N ASN A 202 24.58 22.97 -8.76
CA ASN A 202 23.89 24.20 -9.15
C ASN A 202 24.50 25.49 -8.55
N GLY A 203 25.53 25.38 -7.72
CA GLY A 203 26.22 26.51 -7.10
C GLY A 203 25.43 27.22 -5.99
N THR A 204 24.36 26.60 -5.48
CA THR A 204 23.50 27.15 -4.41
C THR A 204 23.88 26.64 -3.01
N TYR A 205 24.83 25.72 -2.90
CA TYR A 205 25.33 25.20 -1.62
C TYR A 205 26.85 24.92 -1.66
N GLN A 206 27.57 25.38 -0.64
CA GLN A 206 28.97 25.08 -0.40
C GLN A 206 29.17 24.26 0.88
N GLU A 207 30.21 23.43 0.89
CA GLU A 207 30.53 22.61 2.04
C GLU A 207 30.97 23.50 3.22
N GLY A 208 30.16 23.49 4.29
CA GLY A 208 30.32 24.37 5.45
C GLY A 208 29.12 25.29 5.68
N ASP A 209 28.20 25.40 4.70
CA ASP A 209 26.96 26.14 4.89
C ASP A 209 26.10 25.50 5.99
N GLU A 210 25.58 26.34 6.89
CA GLU A 210 24.72 25.92 8.00
C GLU A 210 23.36 25.43 7.51
N PHE A 211 22.84 26.04 6.44
CA PHE A 211 21.53 25.78 5.87
C PHE A 211 21.62 25.43 4.39
N LEU A 212 20.67 24.64 3.93
CA LEU A 212 20.48 24.33 2.52
C LEU A 212 19.26 25.11 2.03
N ASP A 213 19.50 26.07 1.13
CA ASP A 213 18.42 26.82 0.50
C ASP A 213 17.80 25.98 -0.60
N LEU A 214 16.51 25.63 -0.43
CA LEU A 214 15.77 24.77 -1.34
C LEU A 214 14.49 25.45 -1.80
N ASP A 215 14.22 25.36 -3.09
CA ASP A 215 12.90 25.66 -3.62
C ASP A 215 11.99 24.45 -3.46
N VAL A 216 10.79 24.68 -2.92
CA VAL A 216 9.84 23.62 -2.61
C VAL A 216 8.47 23.89 -3.19
N SER A 217 7.80 22.82 -3.61
CA SER A 217 6.36 22.78 -3.81
C SER A 217 5.66 22.16 -2.61
N PHE A 218 4.39 22.50 -2.45
CA PHE A 218 3.51 21.90 -1.46
C PHE A 218 2.35 21.24 -2.20
N ASP A 219 2.12 19.97 -1.91
CA ASP A 219 0.93 19.26 -2.37
C ASP A 219 0.26 18.53 -1.20
N GLY A 220 -1.00 18.19 -1.36
CA GLY A 220 -1.74 17.51 -0.31
C GLY A 220 -3.07 16.97 -0.80
N THR A 221 -3.57 15.99 -0.06
CA THR A 221 -4.87 15.40 -0.35
C THR A 221 -5.73 15.33 0.90
N TRP A 222 -7.03 15.33 0.70
CA TRP A 222 -8.03 15.18 1.73
C TRP A 222 -8.73 13.83 1.55
N MET A 223 -9.06 13.16 2.65
CA MET A 223 -9.72 11.85 2.60
C MET A 223 -11.05 11.90 1.82
N THR A 224 -11.73 13.05 1.84
CA THR A 224 -12.99 13.27 1.14
C THR A 224 -12.94 14.60 0.39
N ARG A 225 -13.58 14.66 -0.78
CA ARG A 225 -13.70 15.91 -1.56
C ARG A 225 -14.59 16.91 -0.81
N GLY A 226 -14.15 18.17 -0.74
CA GLY A 226 -14.92 19.30 -0.23
C GLY A 226 -14.53 19.75 1.19
N HIS A 227 -15.12 20.85 1.64
CA HIS A 227 -14.77 21.54 2.91
C HIS A 227 -15.15 20.78 4.20
N LYS A 228 -15.53 19.50 4.11
CA LYS A 228 -15.97 18.67 5.25
C LYS A 228 -14.99 17.55 5.57
N SER A 229 -13.82 17.51 4.92
CA SER A 229 -12.85 16.48 5.23
C SER A 229 -12.22 16.71 6.59
N HIS A 230 -12.21 15.66 7.39
CA HIS A 230 -11.65 15.69 8.73
C HIS A 230 -10.18 15.31 8.78
N ILE A 231 -9.69 14.66 7.72
CA ILE A 231 -8.37 14.07 7.64
C ILE A 231 -7.76 14.51 6.32
N GLY A 232 -6.56 15.10 6.39
CA GLY A 232 -5.76 15.48 5.25
C GLY A 232 -4.30 15.15 5.46
N ILE A 233 -3.56 15.12 4.38
CA ILE A 233 -2.10 15.01 4.39
C ILE A 233 -1.54 16.13 3.52
N GLY A 234 -0.49 16.78 4.00
CA GLY A 234 0.31 17.73 3.23
C GLY A 234 1.75 17.25 3.16
N CYS A 235 2.37 17.43 2.00
CA CYS A 235 3.75 17.06 1.72
C CYS A 235 4.52 18.28 1.22
N VAL A 236 5.76 18.42 1.67
CA VAL A 236 6.73 19.38 1.12
C VAL A 236 7.65 18.64 0.18
N ILE A 237 7.73 19.09 -1.07
CA ILE A 237 8.43 18.38 -2.14
C ILE A 237 9.46 19.34 -2.74
N GLU A 238 10.73 18.96 -2.73
CA GLU A 238 11.78 19.75 -3.38
C GLU A 238 11.60 19.74 -4.90
N LEU A 239 11.74 20.92 -5.54
CA LEU A 239 11.30 21.12 -6.92
C LEU A 239 12.13 20.38 -7.98
N GLU A 240 13.43 20.24 -7.77
CA GLU A 240 14.34 19.73 -8.79
C GLU A 240 14.45 18.20 -8.77
N THR A 241 14.62 17.62 -7.59
CA THR A 241 14.74 16.18 -7.37
C THR A 241 13.38 15.49 -7.24
N GLY A 242 12.34 16.25 -6.88
CA GLY A 242 11.01 15.70 -6.57
C GLY A 242 10.97 14.91 -5.25
N PHE A 243 11.99 15.03 -4.39
CA PHE A 243 11.99 14.34 -3.10
C PHE A 243 10.98 14.94 -2.14
N VAL A 244 10.23 14.08 -1.44
CA VAL A 244 9.38 14.47 -0.32
C VAL A 244 10.27 14.72 0.89
N LEU A 245 10.43 15.99 1.26
CA LEU A 245 11.26 16.43 2.38
C LEU A 245 10.63 16.12 3.73
N ASP A 246 9.32 16.36 3.82
CA ASP A 246 8.52 16.15 5.02
C ASP A 246 7.05 16.00 4.64
N PHE A 247 6.26 15.39 5.53
CA PHE A 247 4.82 15.29 5.40
C PHE A 247 4.14 15.38 6.76
N GLU A 248 2.94 15.96 6.79
CA GLU A 248 2.14 16.07 8.00
C GLU A 248 0.73 15.53 7.74
N VAL A 249 0.28 14.62 8.60
CA VAL A 249 -1.11 14.14 8.61
C VAL A 249 -1.92 15.01 9.57
N LEU A 250 -2.82 15.81 9.02
CA LEU A 250 -3.70 16.71 9.76
C LEU A 250 -5.04 16.03 10.00
N SER A 251 -5.46 15.97 11.26
CA SER A 251 -6.83 15.59 11.63
C SER A 251 -7.45 16.66 12.51
N ASN A 252 -8.63 17.17 12.12
CA ASN A 252 -9.48 17.98 13.00
C ASN A 252 -10.56 17.12 13.69
N PHE A 253 -10.54 15.80 13.49
CA PHE A 253 -11.42 14.84 14.15
C PHE A 253 -10.69 14.08 15.24
N CYS A 254 -11.29 14.06 16.43
CA CYS A 254 -10.85 13.23 17.55
C CYS A 254 -11.95 12.22 17.87
N GLN A 255 -11.65 10.93 17.73
CA GLN A 255 -12.62 9.86 17.99
C GLN A 255 -13.07 9.84 19.45
N GLU A 256 -12.19 10.17 20.39
CA GLU A 256 -12.54 10.27 21.81
C GLU A 256 -13.51 11.43 22.07
N CYS A 257 -13.25 12.61 21.51
CA CYS A 257 -14.16 13.75 21.62
C CYS A 257 -15.52 13.41 21.03
N PHE A 258 -15.56 12.80 19.85
CA PHE A 258 -16.81 12.37 19.22
C PHE A 258 -17.61 11.36 20.05
N LYS A 259 -16.92 10.41 20.70
CA LYS A 259 -17.58 9.45 21.61
C LYS A 259 -18.12 10.14 22.86
N LYS A 260 -17.34 11.06 23.46
CA LYS A 260 -17.74 11.83 24.64
C LYS A 260 -18.93 12.75 24.35
N GLU A 261 -18.91 13.46 23.23
CA GLU A 261 -20.01 14.31 22.77
C GLU A 261 -21.33 13.53 22.65
N LYS A 262 -21.27 12.28 22.22
CA LYS A 262 -22.44 11.39 22.12
C LYS A 262 -22.90 10.80 23.45
N ALA A 263 -22.03 10.72 24.44
CA ALA A 263 -22.30 10.06 25.72
C ALA A 263 -22.66 11.05 26.83
N LEU A 264 -22.29 12.33 26.69
CA LEU A 264 -22.45 13.37 27.70
C LEU A 264 -23.53 14.38 27.27
N SER A 265 -24.15 15.04 28.24
CA SER A 265 -24.96 16.24 27.96
C SER A 265 -24.07 17.38 27.42
N PRO A 266 -24.67 18.38 26.74
CA PRO A 266 -23.90 19.52 26.24
C PRO A 266 -23.12 20.28 27.33
N GLU A 267 -23.66 20.38 28.55
CA GLU A 267 -22.96 21.04 29.67
C GLU A 267 -21.76 20.21 30.17
N GLU A 268 -21.90 18.89 30.22
CA GLU A 268 -20.83 17.97 30.64
C GLU A 268 -19.72 17.84 29.60
N PHE A 269 -20.03 18.01 28.32
CA PHE A 269 -19.04 17.98 27.24
C PHE A 269 -18.23 19.28 27.12
N ALA A 270 -18.82 20.42 27.53
CA ALA A 270 -18.19 21.73 27.42
C ALA A 270 -17.22 22.06 28.59
N CYS A 271 -17.28 21.31 29.70
CA CYS A 271 -16.38 21.40 30.85
C CYS A 271 -15.08 20.59 30.63
#